data_AF-A0A7C4ZCZ6-F1
#
_entry.id   AF-A0A7C4ZCZ6-F1
#
_cell.length_a   1.000
_cell.length_b   1.000
_cell.length_c   1.000
_cell.angle_alpha   90.00
_cell.angle_beta   90.00
_cell.angle_gamma   90.00
#
_symmetry.space_group_name_H-M   'P 1'
#
loop_
_entity.id
_entity.type
_entity.pdbx_description
1 polymer ?
#
loop_
_entity_poly.entity_id
_entity_poly.type
_entity_poly.pdbx_seq_one_letter_code
_entity_poly.pdbx_strand_id
1 'polypeptide(L)'
;MHWSSVFSKPLGGLVVIFLLAGMRAASFGLLAVPPWQAPDEPGHYEYARLLADFGLREPPAPARGSLQRDIIASLAEERFWEGLGKPIPHPLPARFTQDPYLISQREDEPALYYLLPALFLRGMPADPVPGLRLMRLWSVLLYALTMCCIWLGLGELTSDAHLRRLAMAAALLIPMPAFIGSSANNDTAGMLIAAAALWWLLRAIRRGWSPWRAGLMALFLLTAA
;
A
#
# COMPACT_ATOMS: atom_id res chain seq x y z
N MET A 1 -27.13 20.79 -10.72
CA MET A 1 -26.43 19.48 -10.80
C MET A 1 -27.00 18.55 -9.74
N HIS A 2 -27.85 17.60 -10.13
CA HIS A 2 -28.46 16.63 -9.21
C HIS A 2 -27.49 15.49 -8.89
N TRP A 3 -26.78 15.59 -7.76
CA TRP A 3 -25.87 14.56 -7.25
C TRP A 3 -26.53 13.17 -7.07
N SER A 4 -27.86 13.10 -7.01
CA SER A 4 -28.62 11.86 -6.94
C SER A 4 -28.47 10.98 -8.20
N SER A 5 -28.19 11.55 -9.37
CA SER A 5 -28.06 10.78 -10.62
C SER A 5 -26.69 10.11 -10.81
N VAL A 6 -25.66 10.56 -10.08
CA VAL A 6 -24.30 9.98 -10.18
C VAL A 6 -24.22 8.67 -9.41
N PHE A 7 -24.89 8.59 -8.25
CA PHE A 7 -24.94 7.38 -7.42
C PHE A 7 -26.02 6.37 -7.83
N SER A 8 -26.94 6.75 -8.74
CA SER A 8 -27.99 5.84 -9.21
C SER A 8 -27.47 4.79 -10.21
N LYS A 9 -26.34 5.05 -10.88
CA LYS A 9 -25.64 4.06 -11.70
C LYS A 9 -24.49 3.43 -10.89
N PRO A 10 -24.36 2.09 -10.87
CA PRO A 10 -23.36 1.41 -10.05
C PRO A 10 -21.92 1.82 -10.39
N LEU A 11 -21.66 2.17 -11.65
CA LEU A 11 -20.37 2.64 -12.12
C LEU A 11 -20.02 4.06 -11.64
N GLY A 12 -21.02 4.96 -11.54
CA GLY A 12 -20.79 6.34 -11.11
C GLY A 12 -20.38 6.43 -9.63
N GLY A 13 -21.03 5.64 -8.77
CA GLY A 13 -20.63 5.54 -7.37
C GLY A 13 -19.22 4.99 -7.18
N LEU A 14 -18.83 3.96 -7.95
CA LEU A 14 -17.47 3.39 -7.90
C LEU A 14 -16.39 4.41 -8.27
N VAL A 15 -16.59 5.15 -9.37
CA VAL A 15 -15.63 6.18 -9.80
C VAL A 15 -15.47 7.25 -8.72
N VAL A 16 -16.57 7.71 -8.11
CA VAL A 16 -16.51 8.69 -7.04
C VAL A 16 -15.74 8.15 -5.82
N ILE A 17 -16.00 6.92 -5.39
CA ILE A 17 -15.26 6.31 -4.27
C ILE A 17 -13.79 6.14 -4.59
N PHE A 18 -13.45 5.65 -5.79
CA PHE A 18 -12.08 5.51 -6.24
C PHE A 18 -11.32 6.85 -6.18
N LEU A 19 -11.91 7.91 -6.74
CA LEU A 19 -11.30 9.23 -6.76
C LEU A 19 -11.15 9.81 -5.35
N LEU A 20 -12.20 9.72 -4.50
CA LEU A 20 -12.14 10.25 -3.14
C LEU A 20 -11.11 9.51 -2.28
N ALA A 21 -11.10 8.18 -2.35
CA ALA A 21 -10.13 7.35 -1.64
C ALA A 21 -8.70 7.63 -2.13
N GLY A 22 -8.50 7.69 -3.45
CA GLY A 22 -7.21 8.00 -4.05
C GLY A 22 -6.70 9.38 -3.68
N MET A 23 -7.53 10.42 -3.78
CA MET A 23 -7.17 11.78 -3.38
C MET A 23 -6.82 11.85 -1.88
N ARG A 24 -7.59 11.17 -1.03
CA ARG A 24 -7.32 11.12 0.41
C ARG A 24 -5.98 10.44 0.69
N ALA A 25 -5.75 9.23 0.19
CA ALA A 25 -4.50 8.53 0.40
C ALA A 25 -3.31 9.30 -0.21
N ALA A 26 -3.45 9.90 -1.40
CA ALA A 26 -2.43 10.75 -1.98
C ALA A 26 -2.10 11.97 -1.11
N SER A 27 -3.10 12.58 -0.46
CA SER A 27 -2.86 13.70 0.46
C SER A 27 -2.00 13.27 1.66
N PHE A 28 -2.18 12.05 2.17
CA PHE A 28 -1.29 11.49 3.19
C PHE A 28 0.09 11.17 2.62
N GLY A 29 0.18 10.28 1.63
CA GLY A 29 1.44 9.71 1.16
C GLY A 29 2.34 10.67 0.36
N LEU A 30 1.79 11.75 -0.20
CA LEU A 30 2.57 12.68 -1.04
C LEU A 30 2.71 14.07 -0.42
N LEU A 31 1.81 14.49 0.47
CA LEU A 31 1.80 15.87 1.01
C LEU A 31 2.03 15.93 2.51
N ALA A 32 1.36 15.06 3.29
CA ALA A 32 1.39 15.14 4.75
C ALA A 32 2.54 14.37 5.39
N VAL A 33 2.91 13.22 4.83
CA VAL A 33 3.92 12.32 5.39
C VAL A 33 5.22 12.50 4.62
N PRO A 34 6.29 13.04 5.23
CA PRO A 34 7.60 13.11 4.58
C PRO A 34 8.12 11.72 4.19
N PRO A 35 9.06 11.62 3.24
CA PRO A 35 9.76 10.37 2.96
C PRO A 35 10.27 9.70 4.25
N TRP A 36 10.16 8.38 4.31
CA TRP A 36 10.63 7.53 5.43
C TRP A 36 9.93 7.69 6.78
N GLN A 37 8.96 8.62 6.91
CA GLN A 37 8.20 8.82 8.15
C GLN A 37 7.00 7.88 8.29
N ALA A 38 6.77 7.00 7.31
CA ALA A 38 5.83 5.90 7.47
C ALA A 38 6.58 4.64 7.95
N PRO A 39 5.87 3.73 8.67
CA PRO A 39 6.49 2.53 9.23
C PRO A 39 7.20 1.70 8.16
N ASP A 40 8.42 1.27 8.49
CA ASP A 40 9.20 0.25 7.78
C ASP A 40 9.49 0.50 6.28
N GLU A 41 9.19 1.70 5.78
CA GLU A 41 9.42 2.08 4.38
C GLU A 41 10.86 1.84 3.88
N PRO A 42 11.92 2.09 4.68
CA PRO A 42 13.28 1.79 4.25
C PRO A 42 13.47 0.31 3.86
N GLY A 43 12.91 -0.61 4.64
CA GLY A 43 13.01 -2.03 4.41
C GLY A 43 12.18 -2.51 3.22
N HIS A 44 10.95 -2.00 3.07
CA HIS A 44 10.12 -2.32 1.91
C HIS A 44 10.72 -1.79 0.60
N TYR A 45 11.27 -0.56 0.63
CA TYR A 45 11.96 0.02 -0.52
C TYR A 45 13.23 -0.75 -0.86
N GLU A 46 14.04 -1.11 0.16
CA GLU A 46 15.23 -1.95 -0.04
C GLU A 46 14.89 -3.25 -0.78
N TYR A 47 13.85 -3.96 -0.33
CA TYR A 47 13.44 -5.20 -0.95
C TYR A 47 12.98 -5.00 -2.40
N ALA A 48 12.10 -4.03 -2.65
CA ALA A 48 11.63 -3.74 -4.01
C ALA A 48 12.79 -3.37 -4.95
N ARG A 49 13.76 -2.57 -4.48
CA ARG A 49 14.92 -2.16 -5.28
C ARG A 49 15.87 -3.33 -5.54
N LEU A 50 16.19 -4.16 -4.54
CA LEU A 50 17.00 -5.36 -4.75
C LEU A 50 16.35 -6.33 -5.74
N LEU A 51 15.02 -6.45 -5.68
CA LEU A 51 14.28 -7.28 -6.63
C LEU A 51 14.25 -6.66 -8.04
N ALA A 52 14.25 -5.33 -8.15
CA ALA A 52 14.38 -4.63 -9.43
C ALA A 52 15.72 -4.95 -10.11
N ASP A 53 16.80 -4.90 -9.34
CA ASP A 53 18.17 -5.00 -9.81
C ASP A 53 18.62 -6.46 -10.04
N PHE A 54 18.21 -7.37 -9.16
CA PHE A 54 18.71 -8.77 -9.15
C PHE A 54 17.63 -9.81 -9.48
N GLY A 55 16.35 -9.41 -9.54
CA GLY A 55 15.23 -10.36 -9.60
C GLY A 55 15.22 -11.25 -8.35
N LEU A 56 14.70 -12.47 -8.49
CA LEU A 56 14.63 -13.46 -7.39
C LEU A 56 15.99 -14.04 -6.97
N ARG A 57 17.11 -13.54 -7.52
CA ARG A 57 18.44 -14.00 -7.18
C ARG A 57 18.91 -13.36 -5.88
N GLU A 58 19.84 -14.02 -5.20
CA GLU A 58 20.49 -13.44 -4.02
C GLU A 58 21.45 -12.32 -4.45
N PRO A 59 21.25 -11.07 -3.99
CA PRO A 59 22.09 -9.95 -4.33
C PRO A 59 23.44 -10.08 -3.60
N PRO A 60 24.55 -9.69 -4.25
CA PRO A 60 25.86 -9.65 -3.61
C PRO A 60 25.83 -8.79 -2.33
N ALA A 61 26.50 -9.24 -1.27
CA ALA A 61 26.60 -8.50 -0.02
C ALA A 61 27.12 -7.04 -0.16
N PRO A 62 28.05 -6.73 -1.10
CA PRO A 62 28.44 -5.34 -1.37
C PRO A 62 27.32 -4.48 -1.93
N ALA A 63 26.49 -5.02 -2.84
CA ALA A 63 25.37 -4.31 -3.46
C ALA A 63 24.26 -4.01 -2.46
N ARG A 64 23.96 -4.95 -1.56
CA ARG A 64 23.06 -4.68 -0.42
C ARG A 64 23.59 -3.57 0.46
N GLY A 65 24.88 -3.62 0.79
CA GLY A 65 25.52 -2.59 1.60
C GLY A 65 25.52 -1.20 0.96
N SER A 66 25.70 -1.09 -0.36
CA SER A 66 25.61 0.20 -1.05
C SER A 66 24.19 0.75 -1.02
N LEU A 67 23.18 -0.07 -1.33
CA LEU A 67 21.79 0.37 -1.30
C LEU A 67 21.37 0.84 0.10
N GLN A 68 21.73 0.11 1.16
CA GLN A 68 21.44 0.53 2.53
C GLN A 68 22.08 1.88 2.86
N ARG A 69 23.32 2.13 2.41
CA ARG A 69 23.97 3.43 2.61
C ARG A 69 23.27 4.55 1.85
N ASP A 70 22.82 4.30 0.63
CA ASP A 70 22.09 5.29 -0.16
C ASP A 70 20.75 5.63 0.51
N ILE A 71 20.04 4.62 1.03
CA ILE A 71 18.81 4.83 1.81
C ILE A 71 19.13 5.61 3.10
N ILE A 72 20.17 5.24 3.85
CA ILE A 72 20.59 5.93 5.09
C ILE A 72 21.00 7.38 4.84
N ALA A 73 21.69 7.67 3.73
CA ALA A 73 21.99 9.03 3.33
C ALA A 73 20.69 9.82 3.09
N SER A 74 19.74 9.24 2.35
CA SER A 74 18.44 9.89 2.11
C SER A 74 17.60 10.04 3.39
N LEU A 75 17.72 9.14 4.37
CA LEU A 75 17.09 9.27 5.69
C LEU A 75 17.60 10.51 6.42
N ALA A 76 18.89 10.82 6.31
CA ALA A 76 19.50 11.98 6.94
C ALA A 76 19.04 13.28 6.26
N GLU A 77 19.01 13.28 4.93
CA GLU A 77 18.53 14.41 4.12
C GLU A 77 17.06 14.73 4.40
N GLU A 78 16.23 13.70 4.57
CA GLU A 78 14.78 13.82 4.85
C GLU A 78 14.46 13.92 6.36
N ARG A 79 15.48 14.15 7.20
CA ARG A 79 15.36 14.40 8.65
C ARG A 79 14.60 13.30 9.40
N PHE A 80 14.81 12.03 9.00
CA PHE A 80 14.14 10.87 9.58
C PHE A 80 14.22 10.84 11.11
N TRP A 81 15.43 10.85 11.66
CA TRP A 81 15.66 10.78 13.11
C TRP A 81 15.06 11.96 13.88
N GLU A 82 15.08 13.16 13.30
CA GLU A 82 14.48 14.32 13.94
C GLU A 82 12.95 14.18 14.04
N GLY A 83 12.30 13.57 13.03
CA GLY A 83 10.89 13.22 13.11
C GLY A 83 10.58 12.18 14.20
N LEU A 84 11.56 11.35 14.57
CA LEU A 84 11.49 10.46 15.73
C LEU A 84 11.85 11.15 17.07
N GLY A 85 12.17 12.44 17.05
CA GLY A 85 12.65 13.18 18.21
C GLY A 85 14.06 12.76 18.66
N LYS A 86 14.88 12.26 17.73
CA LYS A 86 16.25 11.79 17.97
C LYS A 86 17.26 12.66 17.21
N PRO A 87 18.49 12.82 17.73
CA PRO A 87 19.56 13.43 16.95
C PRO A 87 19.94 12.52 15.77
N ILE A 88 20.37 13.14 14.67
CA ILE A 88 20.95 12.41 13.54
C ILE A 88 22.27 11.75 14.00
N PRO A 89 22.47 10.45 13.74
CA PRO A 89 23.70 9.77 14.13
C PRO A 89 24.94 10.34 13.41
N HIS A 90 26.06 10.45 14.15
CA HIS A 90 27.35 10.85 13.59
C HIS A 90 28.46 9.90 14.12
N PRO A 91 29.11 9.10 13.24
CA PRO A 91 28.85 8.97 11.81
C PRO A 91 27.49 8.32 11.50
N LEU A 92 27.01 8.47 10.26
CA LEU A 92 25.81 7.77 9.81
C LEU A 92 26.03 6.24 9.84
N PRO A 93 24.99 5.44 10.13
CA PRO A 93 25.07 3.99 10.05
C PRO A 93 25.49 3.54 8.64
N ALA A 94 26.26 2.45 8.55
CA ALA A 94 26.64 1.87 7.27
C ALA A 94 25.66 0.77 6.82
N ARG A 95 24.86 0.24 7.76
CA ARG A 95 23.89 -0.85 7.58
C ARG A 95 22.63 -0.59 8.41
N PHE A 96 21.50 -1.19 8.01
CA PHE A 96 20.26 -1.13 8.80
C PHE A 96 20.44 -1.73 10.20
N THR A 97 21.20 -2.81 10.35
CA THR A 97 21.45 -3.48 11.64
C THR A 97 22.18 -2.63 12.68
N GLN A 98 22.70 -1.46 12.30
CA GLN A 98 23.39 -0.54 13.20
C GLN A 98 22.46 0.56 13.73
N ASP A 99 21.20 0.61 13.28
CA ASP A 99 20.19 1.55 13.74
C ASP A 99 18.95 0.79 14.24
N PRO A 100 18.47 1.03 15.47
CA PRO A 100 17.37 0.27 16.04
C PRO A 100 16.01 0.54 15.37
N TYR A 101 15.91 1.56 14.52
CA TYR A 101 14.68 1.92 13.81
C TYR A 101 14.64 1.38 12.38
N LEU A 102 15.69 0.70 11.93
CA LEU A 102 15.81 0.19 10.56
C LEU A 102 15.83 -1.32 10.56
N ILE A 103 14.92 -1.91 9.77
CA ILE A 103 14.82 -3.35 9.56
C ILE A 103 14.69 -3.65 8.07
N SER A 104 15.36 -4.71 7.62
CA SER A 104 15.19 -5.19 6.24
C SER A 104 13.94 -6.05 6.18
N GLN A 105 13.06 -5.77 5.22
CA GLN A 105 11.83 -6.56 5.02
C GLN A 105 12.06 -7.76 4.08
N ARG A 106 13.28 -7.95 3.57
CA ARG A 106 13.59 -9.00 2.59
C ARG A 106 13.46 -10.41 3.17
N GLU A 107 13.88 -10.60 4.41
CA GLU A 107 13.97 -11.92 5.04
C GLU A 107 12.63 -12.38 5.63
N ASP A 108 11.79 -11.43 6.02
CA ASP A 108 10.53 -11.71 6.71
C ASP A 108 9.31 -11.73 5.77
N GLU A 109 9.43 -11.15 4.56
CA GLU A 109 8.27 -10.93 3.68
C GLU A 109 8.29 -11.71 2.35
N PRO A 110 7.12 -12.21 1.89
CA PRO A 110 7.00 -12.83 0.57
C PRO A 110 7.26 -11.85 -0.58
N ALA A 111 7.92 -12.33 -1.64
CA ALA A 111 8.29 -11.49 -2.79
C ALA A 111 7.09 -10.97 -3.62
N LEU A 112 5.91 -11.60 -3.50
CA LEU A 112 4.77 -11.38 -4.41
C LEU A 112 4.36 -9.91 -4.51
N TYR A 113 4.23 -9.23 -3.37
CA TYR A 113 3.89 -7.79 -3.34
C TYR A 113 4.91 -6.94 -4.09
N TYR A 114 6.21 -7.27 -3.92
CA TYR A 114 7.32 -6.45 -4.40
C TYR A 114 7.60 -6.63 -5.90
N LEU A 115 7.08 -7.66 -6.56
CA LEU A 115 7.33 -7.92 -7.99
C LEU A 115 6.89 -6.74 -8.89
N LEU A 116 5.73 -6.13 -8.60
CA LEU A 116 5.23 -4.98 -9.35
C LEU A 116 6.01 -3.69 -9.03
N PRO A 117 6.21 -3.29 -7.75
CA PRO A 117 7.13 -2.23 -7.38
C PRO A 117 8.50 -2.36 -8.05
N ALA A 118 9.10 -3.55 -8.00
CA ALA A 118 10.39 -3.83 -8.62
C ALA A 118 10.39 -3.54 -10.13
N LEU A 119 9.31 -3.91 -10.84
CA LEU A 119 9.19 -3.63 -12.28
C LEU A 119 9.24 -2.13 -12.57
N PHE A 120 8.55 -1.31 -11.77
CA PHE A 120 8.53 0.14 -11.95
C PHE A 120 9.86 0.79 -11.56
N LEU A 121 10.54 0.25 -10.55
CA LEU A 121 11.83 0.76 -10.08
C LEU A 121 13.00 0.52 -11.04
N ARG A 122 12.90 -0.43 -11.99
CA ARG A 122 13.98 -0.68 -12.99
C ARG A 122 14.35 0.55 -13.83
N GLY A 123 13.40 1.46 -14.04
CA GLY A 123 13.61 2.71 -14.78
C GLY A 123 13.90 3.92 -13.90
N MET A 124 13.98 3.75 -12.58
CA MET A 124 14.16 4.85 -11.63
C MET A 124 15.64 5.13 -11.34
N PRO A 125 16.01 6.39 -11.07
CA PRO A 125 17.37 6.76 -10.68
C PRO A 125 17.81 6.04 -9.40
N ALA A 126 19.12 6.06 -9.13
CA ALA A 126 19.67 5.46 -7.91
C ALA A 126 19.19 6.16 -6.63
N ASP A 127 18.87 7.46 -6.72
CA ASP A 127 18.24 8.22 -5.62
C ASP A 127 17.00 7.48 -5.09
N PRO A 128 16.98 7.11 -3.80
CA PRO A 128 15.87 6.39 -3.19
C PRO A 128 14.52 7.12 -3.22
N VAL A 129 14.50 8.44 -3.05
CA VAL A 129 13.26 9.18 -2.74
C VAL A 129 12.24 9.17 -3.89
N PRO A 130 12.62 9.39 -5.17
CA PRO A 130 11.71 9.26 -6.30
C PRO A 130 11.09 7.86 -6.41
N GLY A 131 11.90 6.82 -6.18
CA GLY A 131 11.44 5.43 -6.19
C GLY A 131 10.45 5.14 -5.05
N LEU A 132 10.71 5.65 -3.85
CA LEU A 132 9.80 5.56 -2.71
C LEU A 132 8.44 6.21 -3.04
N ARG A 133 8.43 7.42 -3.61
CA ARG A 133 7.19 8.11 -3.99
C ARG A 133 6.38 7.31 -5.02
N LEU A 134 7.05 6.63 -5.95
CA LEU A 134 6.38 5.75 -6.91
C LEU A 134 5.76 4.52 -6.22
N MET A 135 6.43 3.94 -5.23
CA MET A 135 5.84 2.87 -4.40
C MET A 135 4.64 3.36 -3.59
N ARG A 136 4.68 4.58 -3.04
CA ARG A 136 3.52 5.18 -2.37
C ARG A 136 2.34 5.37 -3.32
N LEU A 137 2.58 5.80 -4.56
CA LEU A 137 1.53 5.90 -5.59
C LEU A 137 0.89 4.54 -5.90
N TRP A 138 1.70 3.48 -5.92
CA TRP A 138 1.19 2.11 -6.04
C TRP A 138 0.28 1.75 -4.86
N SER A 139 0.68 2.03 -3.62
CA SER A 139 -0.18 1.83 -2.44
C SER A 139 -1.47 2.65 -2.52
N VAL A 140 -1.42 3.92 -2.93
CA VAL A 140 -2.61 4.77 -3.12
C VAL A 140 -3.61 4.11 -4.09
N LEU A 141 -3.13 3.53 -5.19
CA LEU A 141 -3.98 2.80 -6.13
C LEU A 141 -4.62 1.58 -5.46
N LEU A 142 -3.83 0.76 -4.76
CA LEU A 142 -4.32 -0.42 -4.04
C LEU A 142 -5.38 -0.03 -3.00
N TYR A 143 -5.15 1.02 -2.23
CA TYR A 143 -6.10 1.54 -1.25
C TYR A 143 -7.40 2.03 -1.91
N ALA A 144 -7.33 2.73 -3.04
CA ALA A 144 -8.52 3.15 -3.77
C ALA A 144 -9.36 1.95 -4.25
N LEU A 145 -8.70 0.88 -4.71
CA LEU A 145 -9.35 -0.39 -5.05
C LEU A 145 -9.96 -1.07 -3.81
N THR A 146 -9.28 -1.04 -2.66
CA THR A 146 -9.80 -1.56 -1.38
C THR A 146 -11.12 -0.88 -1.03
N MET A 147 -11.19 0.44 -1.15
CA MET A 147 -12.41 1.21 -0.88
C MET A 147 -13.53 0.90 -1.89
N CYS A 148 -13.18 0.57 -3.14
CA CYS A 148 -14.15 0.07 -4.12
C CYS A 148 -14.72 -1.30 -3.71
N CYS A 149 -13.88 -2.23 -3.24
CA CYS A 149 -14.33 -3.52 -2.72
C CYS A 149 -15.27 -3.35 -1.51
N ILE A 150 -14.94 -2.46 -0.58
CA ILE A 150 -15.81 -2.12 0.56
C ILE A 150 -17.15 -1.56 0.08
N TRP A 151 -17.14 -0.61 -0.86
CA TRP A 151 -18.37 -0.07 -1.44
C TRP A 151 -19.26 -1.16 -2.06
N LEU A 152 -18.66 -2.11 -2.77
CA LEU A 152 -19.39 -3.23 -3.36
C LEU A 152 -19.93 -4.21 -2.31
N GLY A 153 -19.14 -4.53 -1.29
CA GLY A 153 -19.56 -5.34 -0.14
C GLY A 153 -20.74 -4.74 0.61
N LEU A 154 -20.72 -3.43 0.87
CA LEU A 154 -21.84 -2.71 1.48
C LEU A 154 -23.13 -2.81 0.63
N GLY A 155 -22.99 -2.87 -0.70
CA GLY A 155 -24.13 -3.07 -1.61
C GLY A 155 -24.72 -4.48 -1.57
N GLU A 156 -23.97 -5.47 -1.08
CA GLU A 156 -24.52 -6.79 -0.77
C GLU A 156 -25.21 -6.76 0.61
N LEU A 157 -24.75 -5.97 1.58
CA LEU A 157 -25.34 -5.94 2.92
C LEU A 157 -26.69 -5.20 2.99
N THR A 158 -26.84 -4.08 2.27
CA THR A 158 -28.06 -3.27 2.31
C THR A 158 -28.45 -2.74 0.94
N SER A 159 -29.76 -2.68 0.69
CA SER A 159 -30.35 -1.98 -0.46
C SER A 159 -30.61 -0.49 -0.18
N ASP A 160 -30.49 -0.04 1.08
CA ASP A 160 -30.67 1.36 1.46
C ASP A 160 -29.46 2.20 1.04
N ALA A 161 -29.68 3.09 0.08
CA ALA A 161 -28.65 3.96 -0.47
C ALA A 161 -28.11 4.99 0.54
N HIS A 162 -28.90 5.45 1.50
CA HIS A 162 -28.44 6.37 2.55
C HIS A 162 -27.53 5.66 3.54
N LEU A 163 -27.95 4.50 4.04
CA LEU A 163 -27.14 3.71 4.95
C LEU A 163 -25.81 3.30 4.31
N ARG A 164 -25.84 2.86 3.05
CA ARG A 164 -24.63 2.51 2.28
C ARG A 164 -23.66 3.68 2.15
N ARG A 165 -24.16 4.88 1.81
CA ARG A 165 -23.32 6.10 1.72
C ARG A 165 -22.75 6.52 3.06
N LEU A 166 -23.55 6.44 4.13
CA LEU A 166 -23.10 6.77 5.48
C LEU A 166 -21.99 5.82 5.94
N ALA A 167 -22.16 4.51 5.75
CA ALA A 167 -21.15 3.51 6.08
C ALA A 167 -19.85 3.72 5.29
N MET A 168 -19.96 4.03 3.99
CA MET A 168 -18.79 4.31 3.16
C MET A 168 -18.09 5.62 3.57
N ALA A 169 -18.84 6.66 3.90
CA ALA A 169 -18.28 7.91 4.41
C ALA A 169 -17.54 7.69 5.74
N ALA A 170 -18.13 6.91 6.65
CA ALA A 170 -17.47 6.54 7.90
C ALA A 170 -16.15 5.79 7.66
N ALA A 171 -16.14 4.80 6.74
CA ALA A 171 -14.94 4.05 6.39
C ALA A 171 -13.83 4.95 5.79
N LEU A 172 -14.19 5.90 4.91
CA LEU A 172 -13.25 6.86 4.34
C LEU A 172 -12.68 7.82 5.39
N LEU A 173 -13.44 8.17 6.43
CA LEU A 173 -13.01 9.13 7.45
C LEU A 173 -12.03 8.52 8.47
N ILE A 174 -11.89 7.20 8.53
CA ILE A 174 -10.88 6.56 9.38
C ILE A 174 -9.48 6.97 8.88
N PRO A 175 -8.64 7.61 9.72
CA PRO A 175 -7.34 8.14 9.27
C PRO A 175 -6.32 7.03 9.00
N MET A 176 -6.27 6.02 9.88
CA MET A 176 -5.25 4.97 9.85
C MET A 176 -5.20 4.19 8.52
N PRO A 177 -6.32 3.70 7.95
CA PRO A 177 -6.30 3.02 6.65
C PRO A 177 -5.76 3.89 5.51
N ALA A 178 -6.03 5.20 5.53
CA ALA A 178 -5.54 6.11 4.49
C ALA A 178 -4.05 6.41 4.66
N PHE A 179 -3.57 6.53 5.91
CA PHE A 179 -2.15 6.69 6.22
C PHE A 179 -1.37 5.45 5.76
N ILE A 180 -1.68 4.27 6.30
CA ILE A 180 -1.02 3.00 5.94
C ILE A 180 -1.20 2.69 4.46
N GLY A 181 -2.41 2.87 3.92
CA GLY A 181 -2.73 2.66 2.50
C GLY A 181 -2.06 3.65 1.54
N SER A 182 -1.29 4.61 2.05
CA SER A 182 -0.49 5.54 1.26
C SER A 182 1.02 5.39 1.47
N SER A 183 1.41 4.49 2.38
CA SER A 183 2.80 4.17 2.70
C SER A 183 3.34 3.07 1.79
N ALA A 184 4.66 3.03 1.57
CA ALA A 184 5.27 1.97 0.78
C ALA A 184 5.41 0.66 1.60
N ASN A 185 4.34 -0.15 1.64
CA ASN A 185 4.28 -1.43 2.37
C ASN A 185 3.37 -2.48 1.70
N ASN A 186 3.57 -3.74 2.08
CA ASN A 186 2.75 -4.89 1.67
C ASN A 186 1.36 -4.93 2.35
N ASP A 187 1.19 -4.30 3.52
CA ASP A 187 -0.10 -4.21 4.23
C ASP A 187 -1.23 -3.74 3.32
N THR A 188 -0.94 -2.76 2.45
CA THR A 188 -1.95 -2.21 1.54
C THR A 188 -2.50 -3.25 0.55
N ALA A 189 -1.66 -4.19 0.10
CA ALA A 189 -2.12 -5.32 -0.70
C ALA A 189 -2.92 -6.32 0.14
N GLY A 190 -2.50 -6.57 1.38
CA GLY A 190 -3.26 -7.38 2.33
C GLY A 190 -4.67 -6.83 2.56
N MET A 191 -4.80 -5.51 2.74
CA MET A 191 -6.10 -4.82 2.86
C MET A 191 -6.98 -5.04 1.64
N LEU A 192 -6.41 -4.95 0.42
CA LEU A 192 -7.15 -5.16 -0.82
C LEU A 192 -7.65 -6.60 -0.92
N ILE A 193 -6.77 -7.58 -0.68
CA ILE A 193 -7.11 -9.01 -0.76
C ILE A 193 -8.19 -9.33 0.27
N ALA A 194 -8.06 -8.85 1.50
CA ALA A 194 -9.07 -9.04 2.54
C ALA A 194 -10.43 -8.42 2.18
N ALA A 195 -10.43 -7.17 1.70
CA ALA A 195 -11.67 -6.50 1.29
C ALA A 195 -12.33 -7.17 0.08
N ALA A 196 -11.53 -7.62 -0.89
CA ALA A 196 -12.00 -8.35 -2.06
C ALA A 196 -12.59 -9.72 -1.66
N ALA A 197 -11.91 -10.46 -0.77
CA ALA A 197 -12.39 -11.74 -0.25
C ALA A 197 -13.72 -11.57 0.50
N LEU A 198 -13.82 -10.60 1.40
CA LEU A 198 -15.05 -10.33 2.14
C LEU A 198 -16.21 -9.93 1.22
N TRP A 199 -15.97 -9.00 0.28
CA TRP A 199 -16.98 -8.65 -0.72
C TRP A 199 -17.43 -9.88 -1.52
N TRP A 200 -16.49 -10.70 -1.96
CA TRP A 200 -16.78 -11.88 -2.75
C TRP A 200 -17.54 -12.94 -1.96
N LEU A 201 -17.23 -13.11 -0.68
CA LEU A 201 -17.93 -14.01 0.24
C LEU A 201 -19.39 -13.58 0.42
N LEU A 202 -19.62 -12.30 0.69
CA LEU A 202 -20.96 -11.74 0.81
C LEU A 202 -21.76 -11.95 -0.49
N ARG A 203 -21.12 -11.73 -1.64
CA ARG A 203 -21.75 -11.96 -2.94
C ARG A 203 -22.11 -13.43 -3.16
N ALA A 204 -21.24 -14.36 -2.76
CA ALA A 204 -21.49 -15.80 -2.86
C ALA A 204 -22.64 -16.24 -1.94
N ILE A 205 -22.69 -15.74 -0.71
CA ILE A 205 -23.78 -16.02 0.24
C ILE A 205 -25.11 -15.50 -0.33
N ARG A 206 -25.14 -14.29 -0.88
CA ARG A 206 -26.39 -13.67 -1.37
C ARG A 206 -26.87 -14.19 -2.72
N ARG A 207 -25.94 -14.54 -3.62
CA ARG A 207 -26.25 -14.87 -5.02
C ARG A 207 -25.96 -16.34 -5.35
N GLY A 208 -25.63 -17.15 -4.35
CA GLY A 208 -25.30 -18.58 -4.47
C GLY A 208 -23.81 -18.87 -4.74
N TRP A 209 -23.38 -20.09 -4.44
CA TRP A 209 -22.05 -20.58 -4.79
C TRP A 209 -22.02 -21.08 -6.24
N SER A 210 -20.87 -20.88 -6.89
CA SER A 210 -20.56 -21.49 -8.19
C SER A 210 -19.08 -21.89 -8.20
N PRO A 211 -18.65 -22.85 -9.04
CA PRO A 211 -17.24 -23.27 -9.10
C PRO A 211 -16.27 -22.11 -9.31
N TRP A 212 -16.64 -21.14 -10.15
CA TRP A 212 -15.87 -19.91 -10.35
C TRP A 212 -15.76 -19.05 -9.09
N ARG A 213 -16.87 -18.86 -8.36
CA ARG A 213 -16.87 -18.06 -7.12
C ARG A 213 -16.04 -18.75 -6.03
N ALA A 214 -16.12 -20.07 -5.93
CA ALA A 214 -15.31 -20.86 -5.01
C ALA A 214 -13.81 -20.81 -5.38
N GLY A 215 -13.47 -20.92 -6.66
CA GLY A 215 -12.08 -20.81 -7.14
C GLY A 215 -11.45 -19.44 -6.84
N LEU A 216 -12.18 -18.35 -7.09
CA LEU A 216 -11.71 -17.00 -6.74
C LEU A 216 -11.55 -16.80 -5.22
N MET A 217 -12.44 -17.38 -4.41
CA MET A 217 -12.31 -17.33 -2.95
C MET A 217 -11.05 -18.06 -2.49
N ALA A 218 -10.80 -19.26 -3.02
CA ALA A 218 -9.60 -20.03 -2.71
C ALA A 218 -8.34 -19.26 -3.11
N LEU A 219 -8.33 -18.61 -4.27
CA LEU A 219 -7.22 -17.77 -4.69
C LEU A 219 -6.94 -16.64 -3.69
N PHE A 220 -7.97 -15.89 -3.27
CA PHE A 220 -7.76 -14.82 -2.28
C PHE A 220 -7.21 -15.34 -0.96
N LEU A 221 -7.72 -16.47 -0.45
CA LEU A 221 -7.26 -17.07 0.79
C LEU A 221 -5.80 -17.57 0.67
N LEU A 222 -5.42 -18.13 -0.48
CA LEU A 222 -4.05 -18.58 -0.72
C LEU A 222 -3.06 -17.44 -0.89
N THR A 223 -3.52 -16.28 -1.39
CA THR A 223 -2.67 -15.08 -1.51
C THR A 223 -2.60 -14.25 -0.23
N ALA A 224 -3.48 -14.52 0.74
CA ALA A 224 -3.51 -13.85 2.04
C ALA A 224 -2.74 -14.61 3.14
N ALA A 225 -2.33 -15.85 2.87
CA ALA A 225 -1.55 -16.72 3.74
C ALA A 225 -0.06 -16.69 3.35
#